data_AF-A0A545TSQ7-F1
#
_entry.id   AF-A0A545TSQ7-F1
#
_cell.length_a   1.000
_cell.length_b   1.000
_cell.length_c   1.000
_cell.angle_alpha   90.00
_cell.angle_beta   90.00
_cell.angle_gamma   90.00
#
_symmetry.space_group_name_H-M   'P 1'
#
loop_
_entity.id
_entity.type
_entity.pdbx_description
1 polymer ?
#
loop_
_entity_poly.entity_id
_entity_poly.type
_entity_poly.pdbx_seq_one_letter_code
_entity_poly.pdbx_strand_id
1 'polypeptide(L)'
;MDYDSLNKKLLDAAEKLALIQPRNAEEQAIYGFLVGASYGLRETINFGYIDGTGDKLPSDYSEQLQKLASALAASGDLDNDKWLAGFYFNTALQRLSPACERLGKYIGKRQDLIPNTRKEVNKLKHEVSGVLSGRKVTIDEALNSLTLLVVAAEVILKSEQS
;
A
#
# COMPACT_ATOMS: atom_id res chain seq x y z
N MET A 1 -16.50 9.66 0.48
CA MET A 1 -15.04 9.62 0.67
C MET A 1 -14.50 10.95 0.18
N ASP A 2 -13.76 11.66 1.02
CA ASP A 2 -13.20 12.98 0.68
C ASP A 2 -11.80 12.78 0.05
N TYR A 3 -11.76 12.71 -1.29
CA TYR A 3 -10.51 12.48 -2.01
C TYR A 3 -9.53 13.65 -1.91
N ASP A 4 -9.99 14.88 -1.68
CA ASP A 4 -9.11 16.04 -1.50
C ASP A 4 -8.32 15.90 -0.20
N SER A 5 -8.99 15.48 0.87
CA SER A 5 -8.34 15.17 2.15
C SER A 5 -7.35 14.00 2.03
N LEU A 6 -7.72 12.93 1.33
CA LEU A 6 -6.83 11.78 1.10
C LEU A 6 -5.60 12.17 0.26
N ASN A 7 -5.81 12.95 -0.80
CA ASN A 7 -4.72 13.47 -1.64
C ASN A 7 -3.78 14.35 -0.83
N LYS A 8 -4.31 15.25 0.01
CA LYS A 8 -3.49 16.08 0.88
C LYS A 8 -2.61 15.24 1.80
N LYS A 9 -3.18 14.24 2.49
CA LYS A 9 -2.41 13.32 3.36
C LYS A 9 -1.30 12.61 2.60
N LEU A 10 -1.59 12.14 1.38
CA LEU A 10 -0.61 11.47 0.53
C LEU A 10 0.54 12.42 0.15
N LEU A 11 0.21 13.65 -0.26
CA LEU A 11 1.20 14.66 -0.63
C LEU A 11 2.10 15.02 0.56
N ASP A 12 1.52 15.27 1.74
CA ASP A 12 2.29 15.56 2.96
C ASP A 12 3.29 14.44 3.29
N ALA A 13 2.88 13.16 3.14
CA ALA A 13 3.77 12.02 3.34
C ALA A 13 4.83 11.91 2.22
N ALA A 14 4.46 12.16 0.96
CA ALA A 14 5.38 12.10 -0.17
C ALA A 14 6.46 13.20 -0.09
N GLU A 15 6.10 14.41 0.37
CA GLU A 15 7.04 15.51 0.58
C GLU A 15 8.10 15.14 1.62
N LYS A 16 7.69 14.58 2.76
CA LYS A 16 8.63 14.08 3.78
C LYS A 16 9.53 12.99 3.24
N LEU A 17 8.95 12.05 2.48
CA LEU A 17 9.70 10.97 1.85
C LEU A 17 10.74 11.51 0.86
N ALA A 18 10.42 12.55 0.09
CA ALA A 18 11.36 13.17 -0.85
C ALA A 18 12.61 13.78 -0.16
N LEU A 19 12.53 14.10 1.14
CA LEU A 19 13.65 14.64 1.92
C LEU A 19 14.58 13.56 2.50
N ILE A 20 14.24 12.28 2.36
CA ILE A 20 15.07 11.18 2.86
C ILE A 20 16.12 10.83 1.81
N GLN A 21 17.38 10.79 2.22
CA GLN A 21 18.50 10.37 1.37
C GLN A 21 19.06 9.04 1.89
N PRO A 22 18.63 7.88 1.32
CA PRO A 22 19.11 6.59 1.77
C PRO A 22 20.59 6.37 1.39
N ARG A 23 21.40 5.94 2.35
CA ARG A 23 22.88 5.91 2.26
C ARG A 23 23.46 4.54 1.98
N ASN A 24 22.76 3.48 2.39
CA ASN A 24 23.20 2.10 2.23
C ASN A 24 22.06 1.24 1.66
N ALA A 25 22.38 -0.02 1.33
CA ALA A 25 21.42 -0.94 0.69
C ALA A 25 20.18 -1.21 1.56
N GLU A 26 20.31 -1.21 2.88
CA GLU A 26 19.18 -1.45 3.79
C GLU A 26 18.22 -0.26 3.81
N GLU A 27 18.77 0.96 3.89
CA GLU A 27 17.99 2.20 3.79
C GLU A 27 17.32 2.34 2.43
N GLN A 28 18.03 2.02 1.34
CA GLN A 28 17.49 2.03 -0.02
C GLN A 28 16.33 1.04 -0.16
N ALA A 29 16.42 -0.14 0.48
CA ALA A 29 15.33 -1.10 0.49
C ALA A 29 14.10 -0.56 1.22
N ILE A 30 14.27 0.03 2.42
CA ILE A 30 13.17 0.66 3.17
C ILE A 30 12.55 1.78 2.34
N TYR A 31 13.38 2.68 1.81
CA TYR A 31 12.97 3.80 0.98
C TYR A 31 12.19 3.35 -0.25
N GLY A 32 12.68 2.34 -0.97
CA GLY A 32 12.03 1.78 -2.16
C GLY A 32 10.64 1.21 -1.86
N PHE A 33 10.46 0.54 -0.71
CA PHE A 33 9.13 0.09 -0.29
C PHE A 33 8.18 1.26 -0.01
N LEU A 34 8.66 2.31 0.66
CA LEU A 34 7.84 3.50 0.97
C LEU A 34 7.45 4.27 -0.29
N VAL A 35 8.38 4.44 -1.24
CA VAL A 35 8.10 5.08 -2.54
C VAL A 35 7.07 4.26 -3.32
N GLY A 36 7.24 2.94 -3.39
CA GLY A 36 6.30 2.07 -4.07
C GLY A 36 4.91 2.03 -3.40
N ALA A 37 4.86 2.12 -2.06
CA ALA A 37 3.61 2.21 -1.33
C ALA A 37 2.89 3.55 -1.58
N SER A 38 3.64 4.66 -1.57
CA SER A 38 3.13 5.99 -1.90
C SER A 38 2.56 6.04 -3.32
N TYR A 39 3.30 5.51 -4.31
CA TYR A 39 2.82 5.42 -5.70
C TYR A 39 1.55 4.56 -5.80
N GLY A 40 1.52 3.39 -5.16
CA GLY A 40 0.32 2.55 -5.14
C GLY A 40 -0.89 3.26 -4.54
N LEU A 41 -0.73 4.01 -3.44
CA LEU A 41 -1.82 4.79 -2.86
C LEU A 41 -2.26 5.96 -3.74
N ARG A 42 -1.34 6.61 -4.46
CA ARG A 42 -1.68 7.63 -5.46
C ARG A 42 -2.59 7.06 -6.54
N GLU A 43 -2.20 5.95 -7.15
CA GLU A 43 -2.99 5.35 -8.22
C GLU A 43 -4.30 4.79 -7.70
N THR A 44 -4.32 4.28 -6.46
CA THR A 44 -5.57 3.91 -5.77
C THR A 44 -6.56 5.07 -5.74
N ILE A 45 -6.10 6.28 -5.41
CA ILE A 45 -6.95 7.50 -5.42
C ILE A 45 -7.34 7.88 -6.85
N ASN A 46 -6.38 7.91 -7.78
CA ASN A 46 -6.62 8.30 -9.18
C ASN A 46 -7.70 7.44 -9.85
N PHE A 47 -7.69 6.15 -9.60
CA PHE A 47 -8.68 5.21 -10.13
C PHE A 47 -9.98 5.14 -9.29
N GLY A 48 -10.15 6.03 -8.30
CA GLY A 48 -11.38 6.18 -7.55
C GLY A 48 -11.72 4.98 -6.68
N TYR A 49 -10.71 4.39 -6.00
CA TYR A 49 -10.92 3.23 -5.13
C TYR A 49 -12.02 3.46 -4.09
N ILE A 50 -12.95 2.51 -4.02
CA ILE A 50 -14.01 2.52 -3.01
C ILE A 50 -13.65 1.45 -1.97
N ASP A 51 -13.57 1.87 -0.71
CA ASP A 51 -13.39 0.94 0.41
C ASP A 51 -14.48 -0.13 0.37
N GLY A 52 -14.06 -1.39 0.36
CA GLY A 52 -14.98 -2.52 0.38
C GLY A 52 -15.69 -2.55 1.72
N THR A 53 -16.97 -2.18 1.74
CA THR A 53 -17.87 -2.51 2.85
C THR A 53 -17.89 -4.03 2.95
N GLY A 54 -17.43 -4.58 4.08
CA GLY A 54 -17.28 -6.01 4.27
C GLY A 54 -18.41 -6.85 3.69
N ASP A 55 -17.99 -7.99 3.15
CA ASP A 55 -18.75 -9.21 2.91
C ASP A 55 -19.34 -9.41 1.51
N LYS A 56 -18.64 -10.34 0.83
CA LYS A 56 -18.91 -11.03 -0.44
C LYS A 56 -18.50 -10.27 -1.69
N LEU A 57 -17.64 -10.95 -2.46
CA LEU A 57 -17.37 -10.58 -3.83
C LEU A 57 -18.66 -10.59 -4.67
N PRO A 58 -18.68 -9.82 -5.77
CA PRO A 58 -19.73 -9.93 -6.78
C PRO A 58 -19.89 -11.40 -7.24
N SER A 59 -21.12 -11.82 -7.49
CA SER A 59 -21.41 -13.19 -7.93
C SER A 59 -20.77 -13.53 -9.29
N ASP A 60 -20.45 -12.51 -10.09
CA ASP A 60 -19.80 -12.58 -11.39
C ASP A 60 -18.27 -12.36 -11.31
N TYR A 61 -17.66 -12.35 -10.12
CA TYR A 61 -16.24 -12.01 -9.96
C TYR A 61 -15.29 -12.89 -10.81
N SER A 62 -15.56 -14.20 -10.93
CA SER A 62 -14.75 -15.08 -11.79
C SER A 62 -14.85 -14.70 -13.27
N GLU A 63 -16.04 -14.28 -13.74
CA GLU A 63 -16.24 -13.83 -15.11
C GLU A 63 -15.52 -12.50 -15.35
N GLN A 64 -15.57 -11.59 -14.38
CA GLN A 64 -14.81 -10.33 -14.43
C GLN A 64 -13.30 -10.59 -14.55
N LEU A 65 -12.75 -11.52 -13.77
CA LEU A 65 -11.34 -11.90 -13.87
C LEU A 65 -10.99 -12.51 -15.24
N GLN A 66 -11.86 -13.34 -15.81
CA GLN A 66 -11.63 -13.94 -17.12
C GLN A 66 -11.66 -12.89 -18.25
N LYS A 67 -12.56 -11.91 -18.16
CA LYS A 67 -12.60 -10.77 -19.09
C LYS A 67 -11.32 -9.94 -19.01
N LEU A 68 -10.83 -9.66 -17.81
CA LEU A 68 -9.57 -8.94 -17.58
C LEU A 68 -8.38 -9.70 -18.19
N ALA A 69 -8.29 -11.01 -17.95
CA ALA A 69 -7.23 -11.85 -18.53
C ALA A 69 -7.27 -11.85 -20.06
N SER A 70 -8.47 -11.93 -20.65
CA SER A 70 -8.64 -11.86 -22.11
C SER A 70 -8.24 -10.51 -22.68
N ALA A 71 -8.59 -9.40 -22.00
CA ALA A 71 -8.19 -8.06 -22.41
C ALA A 71 -6.67 -7.87 -22.38
N LEU A 72 -6.01 -8.32 -21.30
CA LEU A 72 -4.55 -8.33 -21.21
C LEU A 72 -3.89 -9.09 -22.35
N ALA A 73 -4.44 -10.24 -22.74
CA ALA A 73 -3.91 -11.04 -23.83
C ALA A 73 -4.11 -10.39 -25.21
N ALA A 74 -5.19 -9.62 -25.38
CA ALA A 74 -5.56 -9.03 -26.67
C ALA A 74 -4.84 -7.70 -26.95
N SER A 75 -4.82 -6.78 -25.98
CA SER A 75 -4.28 -5.42 -26.16
C SER A 75 -3.18 -5.05 -25.16
N GLY A 76 -3.09 -5.75 -24.03
CA GLY A 76 -2.27 -5.32 -22.89
C GLY A 76 -2.88 -4.16 -22.09
N ASP A 77 -3.95 -3.54 -22.61
CA ASP A 77 -4.64 -2.44 -21.96
C ASP A 77 -5.82 -2.95 -21.13
N LEU A 78 -5.87 -2.49 -19.89
CA LEU A 78 -6.96 -2.74 -18.96
C LEU A 78 -7.78 -1.48 -18.81
N ASP A 79 -8.84 -1.34 -19.59
CA ASP A 79 -9.88 -0.32 -19.36
C ASP A 79 -10.79 -0.75 -18.20
N ASN A 80 -10.22 -0.85 -17.00
CA ASN A 80 -10.93 -1.25 -15.79
C ASN A 80 -10.35 -0.55 -14.55
N ASP A 81 -10.71 0.71 -14.39
CA ASP A 81 -10.28 1.56 -13.28
C ASP A 81 -10.57 0.91 -11.92
N LYS A 82 -11.71 0.25 -11.74
CA LYS A 82 -12.06 -0.39 -10.46
C LYS A 82 -11.11 -1.52 -10.09
N TRP A 83 -10.75 -2.36 -11.05
CA TRP A 83 -9.79 -3.42 -10.82
C TRP A 83 -8.39 -2.84 -10.59
N LEU A 84 -7.98 -1.85 -11.39
CA LEU A 84 -6.68 -1.16 -11.24
C LEU A 84 -6.57 -0.50 -9.86
N ALA A 85 -7.61 0.21 -9.41
CA ALA A 85 -7.69 0.79 -8.08
C ALA A 85 -7.41 -0.26 -6.98
N GLY A 86 -8.08 -1.41 -7.05
CA GLY A 86 -7.89 -2.51 -6.11
C GLY A 86 -6.51 -3.18 -6.22
N PHE A 87 -5.96 -3.28 -7.44
CA PHE A 87 -4.61 -3.79 -7.70
C PHE A 87 -3.55 -2.89 -7.06
N TYR A 88 -3.63 -1.58 -7.29
CA TYR A 88 -2.70 -0.60 -6.72
C TYR A 88 -2.83 -0.51 -5.20
N PHE A 89 -4.03 -0.65 -4.66
CA PHE A 89 -4.25 -0.68 -3.22
C PHE A 89 -3.56 -1.89 -2.57
N ASN A 90 -3.78 -3.09 -3.12
CA ASN A 90 -3.10 -4.31 -2.65
C ASN A 90 -1.58 -4.19 -2.75
N THR A 91 -1.11 -3.66 -3.87
CA THR A 91 0.30 -3.37 -4.14
C THR A 91 0.90 -2.44 -3.08
N ALA A 92 0.17 -1.42 -2.63
CA ALA A 92 0.61 -0.54 -1.56
C ALA A 92 0.66 -1.25 -0.20
N LEU A 93 -0.41 -1.95 0.20
CA LEU A 93 -0.45 -2.70 1.46
C LEU A 93 0.71 -3.70 1.55
N GLN A 94 0.93 -4.48 0.48
CA GLN A 94 2.02 -5.46 0.40
C GLN A 94 3.42 -4.86 0.50
N ARG A 95 3.58 -3.55 0.26
CA ARG A 95 4.85 -2.81 0.42
C ARG A 95 4.98 -2.18 1.80
N LEU A 96 3.89 -1.73 2.42
CA LEU A 96 3.89 -1.15 3.77
C LEU A 96 4.35 -2.18 4.83
N SER A 97 3.88 -3.43 4.73
CA SER A 97 4.28 -4.51 5.65
C SER A 97 5.81 -4.75 5.70
N PRO A 98 6.50 -5.03 4.58
CA PRO A 98 7.94 -5.22 4.57
C PRO A 98 8.74 -3.93 4.91
N ALA A 99 8.20 -2.74 4.65
CA ALA A 99 8.81 -1.48 5.10
C ALA A 99 8.86 -1.41 6.62
N CYS A 100 7.72 -1.67 7.30
CA CYS A 100 7.65 -1.69 8.76
C CYS A 100 8.60 -2.72 9.38
N GLU A 101 8.64 -3.93 8.82
CA GLU A 101 9.52 -4.99 9.33
C GLU A 101 11.00 -4.64 9.18
N ARG A 102 11.39 -4.05 8.04
CA ARG A 102 12.78 -3.65 7.80
C ARG A 102 13.19 -2.47 8.66
N LEU A 103 12.31 -1.49 8.83
CA LEU A 103 12.57 -0.35 9.72
C LEU A 103 12.80 -0.82 11.16
N GLY A 104 11.99 -1.76 11.65
CA GLY A 104 12.18 -2.37 12.97
C GLY A 104 13.52 -3.13 13.08
N LYS A 105 13.88 -3.92 12.06
CA LYS A 105 15.17 -4.62 12.02
C LYS A 105 16.36 -3.65 12.01
N TYR A 106 16.27 -2.57 11.24
CA TYR A 106 17.31 -1.55 11.11
C TYR A 106 17.66 -0.93 12.47
N ILE A 107 16.64 -0.61 13.28
CA ILE A 107 16.85 -0.04 14.63
C ILE A 107 17.00 -1.09 15.74
N GLY A 108 17.05 -2.38 15.40
CA GLY A 108 17.11 -3.47 16.38
C GLY A 108 15.87 -3.60 17.28
N LYS A 109 14.71 -3.04 16.90
CA LYS A 109 13.46 -3.11 17.68
C LYS A 109 12.36 -3.84 16.91
N ARG A 110 11.72 -4.82 17.56
CA ARG A 110 10.49 -5.45 17.04
C ARG A 110 9.26 -4.66 17.45
N GLN A 111 9.07 -3.47 16.89
CA GLN A 111 7.84 -2.71 17.04
C GLN A 111 7.03 -2.79 15.74
N ASP A 112 5.75 -3.13 15.87
CA ASP A 112 4.81 -3.08 14.76
C ASP A 112 4.06 -1.75 14.80
N LEU A 113 4.44 -0.85 13.91
CA LEU A 113 3.84 0.49 13.82
C LEU A 113 2.50 0.46 13.09
N ILE A 114 2.19 -0.61 12.33
CA ILE A 114 1.04 -0.69 11.43
C ILE A 114 0.28 -2.02 11.57
N PRO A 115 -0.19 -2.39 12.79
CA PRO A 115 -0.70 -3.73 13.07
C PRO A 115 -1.92 -4.14 12.25
N ASN A 116 -2.83 -3.21 11.96
CA ASN A 116 -4.02 -3.51 11.15
C ASN A 116 -3.63 -3.82 9.70
N THR A 117 -2.79 -2.97 9.11
CA THR A 117 -2.25 -3.16 7.75
C THR A 117 -1.45 -4.46 7.64
N ARG A 118 -0.60 -4.77 8.63
CA ARG A 118 0.17 -6.02 8.63
C ARG A 118 -0.72 -7.24 8.76
N LYS A 119 -1.74 -7.19 9.62
CA LYS A 119 -2.74 -8.27 9.74
C LYS A 119 -3.47 -8.51 8.42
N GLU A 120 -3.88 -7.45 7.72
CA GLU A 120 -4.52 -7.54 6.41
C GLU A 120 -3.59 -8.15 5.36
N VAL A 121 -2.32 -7.71 5.31
CA VAL A 121 -1.33 -8.30 4.40
C VAL A 121 -1.08 -9.77 4.71
N ASN A 122 -1.01 -10.16 5.98
CA ASN A 122 -0.85 -11.55 6.38
C ASN A 122 -2.06 -12.41 5.97
N LYS A 123 -3.27 -11.85 6.10
CA LYS A 123 -4.50 -12.47 5.58
C LYS A 123 -4.40 -12.73 4.08
N LEU A 124 -3.98 -11.72 3.30
CA LEU A 124 -3.77 -11.85 1.85
C LEU A 124 -2.69 -12.87 1.47
N LYS A 125 -1.65 -13.03 2.29
CA LYS A 125 -0.53 -13.95 2.03
C LYS A 125 -0.82 -15.40 2.42
N HIS A 126 -1.55 -15.62 3.51
CA HIS A 126 -1.65 -16.93 4.15
C HIS A 126 -3.02 -17.58 4.01
N GLU A 127 -4.08 -16.81 3.72
CA GLU A 127 -5.40 -17.37 3.47
C GLU A 127 -5.62 -17.52 1.96
N VAL A 128 -5.86 -18.76 1.49
CA VAL A 128 -6.09 -19.06 0.06
C VAL A 128 -7.27 -18.25 -0.49
N SER A 129 -8.29 -18.03 0.32
CA SER A 129 -9.45 -17.18 0.02
C SER A 129 -9.33 -15.76 0.59
N GLY A 130 -8.15 -15.34 1.05
CA GLY A 130 -7.92 -14.06 1.73
C GLY A 130 -8.36 -12.89 0.85
N VAL A 131 -8.02 -12.92 -0.44
CA VAL A 131 -8.45 -11.93 -1.43
C VAL A 131 -9.97 -11.91 -1.67
N LEU A 132 -10.66 -13.02 -1.39
CA LEU A 132 -12.10 -13.19 -1.62
C LEU A 132 -12.96 -12.75 -0.43
N SER A 133 -12.35 -12.56 0.73
CA SER A 133 -13.04 -12.34 2.00
C SER A 133 -13.20 -10.86 2.38
N GLY A 134 -13.08 -9.98 1.39
CA GLY A 134 -13.12 -8.53 1.57
C GLY A 134 -11.92 -7.97 2.32
N ARG A 135 -11.82 -6.64 2.37
CA ARG A 135 -10.76 -5.92 3.06
C ARG A 135 -11.30 -5.24 4.30
N LYS A 136 -10.52 -5.26 5.39
CA LYS A 136 -10.84 -4.50 6.60
C LYS A 136 -10.11 -3.17 6.67
N VAL A 137 -8.95 -3.07 6.03
CA VAL A 137 -8.15 -1.85 5.99
C VAL A 137 -8.70 -0.93 4.92
N THR A 138 -9.08 0.27 5.34
CA THR A 138 -9.52 1.37 4.47
C THR A 138 -8.34 2.10 3.83
N ILE A 139 -8.61 2.87 2.78
CA ILE A 139 -7.60 3.75 2.17
C ILE A 139 -7.05 4.77 3.16
N ASP A 140 -7.89 5.29 4.05
CA ASP A 140 -7.46 6.24 5.08
C ASP A 140 -6.50 5.59 6.08
N GLU A 141 -6.80 4.37 6.55
CA GLU A 141 -5.91 3.61 7.42
C GLU A 141 -4.57 3.25 6.74
N ALA A 142 -4.61 2.94 5.45
CA ALA A 142 -3.39 2.69 4.67
C ALA A 142 -2.54 3.96 4.52
N LEU A 143 -3.15 5.12 4.29
CA LEU A 143 -2.47 6.42 4.28
C LEU A 143 -1.89 6.78 5.65
N ASN A 144 -2.65 6.57 6.73
CA ASN A 144 -2.14 6.77 8.09
C ASN A 144 -0.94 5.84 8.37
N SER A 145 -0.98 4.60 7.87
CA SER A 145 0.14 3.65 7.94
C SER A 145 1.37 4.14 7.17
N LEU A 146 1.19 4.67 5.95
CA LEU A 146 2.27 5.28 5.18
C LEU A 146 2.89 6.45 5.93
N THR A 147 2.07 7.39 6.41
CA THR A 147 2.52 8.57 7.15
C THR A 147 3.34 8.20 8.38
N LEU A 148 2.87 7.23 9.18
CA LEU A 148 3.61 6.75 10.35
C LEU A 148 4.98 6.19 9.98
N LEU A 149 5.05 5.37 8.93
CA LEU A 149 6.32 4.78 8.50
C LEU A 149 7.26 5.80 7.89
N VAL A 150 6.76 6.77 7.12
CA VAL A 150 7.58 7.85 6.56
C VAL A 150 8.14 8.73 7.67
N VAL A 151 7.34 9.12 8.66
CA VAL A 151 7.80 9.91 9.81
C VAL A 151 8.87 9.13 10.59
N ALA A 152 8.64 7.85 10.84
CA ALA A 152 9.62 7.02 11.54
C ALA A 152 10.92 6.89 10.73
N ALA A 153 10.84 6.63 9.42
CA ALA A 153 12.00 6.57 8.54
C ALA A 153 12.73 7.92 8.47
N GLU A 154 12.02 9.04 8.40
CA GLU A 154 12.62 10.37 8.42
C GLU A 154 13.47 10.58 9.67
N VAL A 155 12.93 10.28 10.85
CA VAL A 155 13.66 10.42 12.12
C VAL A 155 14.87 9.49 12.16
N ILE A 156 14.67 8.21 11.88
CA ILE A 156 15.70 7.16 12.02
C ILE A 156 16.85 7.37 11.03
N LEU A 157 16.52 7.64 9.76
CA LEU A 157 17.50 7.71 8.68
C LEU A 157 18.23 9.07 8.66
N LYS A 158 17.64 10.13 9.23
CA LYS A 158 18.35 11.42 9.42
C LYS A 158 19.18 11.44 10.71
N SER A 159 18.77 10.77 11.79
CA SER A 159 19.48 10.85 13.08
C SER A 159 20.90 10.28 13.05
N GLU A 160 21.23 9.43 12.09
CA GLU A 160 22.58 8.88 11.92
C GLU A 160 23.47 9.73 11.00
N GLN A 161 23.03 10.93 10.60
CA GLN A 161 23.85 11.90 9.85
C GLN A 161 24.67 12.83 10.77
N SER A 162 24.41 12.78 12.09
CA SER A 162 25.08 13.57 13.14
C SER A 162 26.13 12.72 13.84
#